data_AF-A0A9X4HC68-F1
#
_entry.id   AF-A0A9X4HC68-F1
#
_cell.length_a   1.000
_cell.length_b   1.000
_cell.length_c   1.000
_cell.angle_alpha   90.00
_cell.angle_beta   90.00
_cell.angle_gamma   90.00
#
_symmetry.space_group_name_H-M   'P 1'
#
loop_
_entity.id
_entity.type
_entity.pdbx_description
1 polymer ?
#
loop_
_entity_poly.entity_id
_entity_poly.type
_entity_poly.pdbx_seq_one_letter_code
_entity_poly.pdbx_strand_id
1 'polypeptide(L)'
;MVDECLTMVVGNSIVLVPEVDGAAAYDDLINSILLAQLVANKKIEKTPGLIWYDAYMEVLDAYWLRPKKANQTWGFRHNTEELVPNVFTAMLTHGALGGAHTIAALLARIAKLPDKEPALQLLRSHMQALVEPAPAKVSAPLTSVRLLVIDAKSPTSITSAYVEFKTRKVLSPNPFQPSYQSDDLHGLVHVHHACETLVEQLYAPVRAAIAVKVRDRLAGNVATLTLPAEVKSCRIP
;
A
#
# COMPACT_ATOMS: atom_id res chain seq x y z
N MET A 1 -10.89 14.03 -15.25
CA MET A 1 -10.62 14.89 -14.09
C MET A 1 -10.23 13.96 -12.98
N VAL A 2 -9.03 14.09 -12.43
CA VAL A 2 -8.74 13.50 -11.13
C VAL A 2 -9.48 14.41 -10.17
N ASP A 3 -10.60 13.94 -9.64
CA ASP A 3 -11.34 14.67 -8.60
C ASP A 3 -10.36 14.99 -7.45
N GLU A 4 -10.58 16.11 -6.76
CA GLU A 4 -9.75 16.48 -5.61
C GLU A 4 -9.86 15.36 -4.57
N CYS A 5 -8.78 14.60 -4.41
CA CYS A 5 -8.68 13.49 -3.49
C CYS A 5 -7.65 13.83 -2.42
N LEU A 6 -8.04 13.67 -1.17
CA LEU A 6 -7.12 13.66 -0.05
C LEU A 6 -6.33 12.35 -0.11
N THR A 7 -5.00 12.46 -0.10
CA THR A 7 -4.10 11.30 -0.09
C THR A 7 -3.47 11.17 1.29
N MET A 8 -3.48 9.96 1.83
CA MET A 8 -2.96 9.67 3.17
C MET A 8 -2.09 8.42 3.14
N VAL A 9 -1.08 8.40 3.98
CA VAL A 9 -0.35 7.20 4.37
C VAL A 9 -1.05 6.60 5.58
N VAL A 10 -1.30 5.28 5.53
CA VAL A 10 -1.80 4.49 6.67
C VAL A 10 -0.93 3.23 6.75
N GLY A 11 0.07 3.23 7.62
CA GLY A 11 1.06 2.16 7.71
C GLY A 11 1.82 1.98 6.40
N ASN A 12 1.76 0.78 5.82
CA ASN A 12 2.35 0.47 4.50
C ASN A 12 1.40 0.76 3.31
N SER A 13 0.32 1.50 3.56
CA SER A 13 -0.70 1.82 2.55
C SER A 13 -0.66 3.28 2.14
N ILE A 14 -0.99 3.53 0.87
CA ILE A 14 -1.45 4.83 0.37
C ILE A 14 -2.96 4.74 0.18
N VAL A 15 -3.71 5.62 0.82
CA VAL A 15 -5.16 5.69 0.78
C VAL A 15 -5.57 6.98 0.08
N LEU A 16 -6.41 6.88 -0.94
CA LEU A 16 -7.06 8.01 -1.60
C LEU A 16 -8.51 8.07 -1.13
N VAL A 17 -8.93 9.24 -0.67
CA VAL A 17 -10.33 9.48 -0.30
C VAL A 17 -10.84 10.74 -1.02
N PRO A 18 -12.09 10.73 -1.53
CA PRO A 18 -12.75 11.92 -2.06
C PRO A 18 -12.76 13.06 -1.05
N GLU A 19 -12.35 14.28 -1.45
CA GLU A 19 -12.38 15.43 -0.53
C GLU A 19 -13.80 15.85 -0.14
N VAL A 20 -14.80 15.55 -0.97
CA VAL A 20 -16.20 15.95 -0.78
C VAL A 20 -16.82 15.44 0.53
N ASP A 21 -16.36 14.31 1.08
CA ASP A 21 -16.91 13.76 2.31
C ASP A 21 -16.12 14.17 3.57
N GLY A 22 -14.92 14.74 3.39
CA GLY A 22 -13.98 15.08 4.46
C GLY A 22 -13.32 13.85 5.12
N ALA A 23 -12.15 14.05 5.74
CA ALA A 23 -11.34 12.95 6.30
C ALA A 23 -12.06 12.13 7.39
N ALA A 24 -12.86 12.79 8.24
CA ALA A 24 -13.56 12.14 9.36
C ALA A 24 -14.62 11.13 8.90
N ALA A 25 -15.17 11.28 7.69
CA ALA A 25 -16.09 10.30 7.12
C ALA A 25 -15.40 8.94 6.89
N TYR A 26 -14.08 8.92 6.79
CA TYR A 26 -13.27 7.73 6.51
C TYR A 26 -12.61 7.12 7.75
N ASP A 27 -12.97 7.54 8.97
CA ASP A 27 -12.40 7.00 10.21
C ASP A 27 -12.57 5.47 10.30
N ASP A 28 -13.73 4.95 9.91
CA ASP A 28 -13.97 3.50 9.93
C ASP A 28 -13.06 2.75 8.95
N LEU A 29 -12.78 3.33 7.78
CA LEU A 29 -11.83 2.80 6.82
C LEU A 29 -10.40 2.83 7.37
N ILE A 30 -9.95 3.98 7.85
CA ILE A 30 -8.59 4.18 8.37
C ILE A 30 -8.34 3.25 9.56
N ASN A 31 -9.28 3.19 10.50
CA ASN A 31 -9.18 2.35 11.70
C ASN A 31 -9.19 0.86 11.34
N SER A 32 -10.03 0.45 10.38
CA SER A 32 -10.07 -0.92 9.85
C SER A 32 -8.75 -1.35 9.25
N ILE A 33 -8.18 -0.52 8.35
CA ILE A 33 -6.92 -0.79 7.68
C ILE A 33 -5.80 -0.88 8.71
N LEU A 34 -5.70 0.11 9.61
CA LEU A 34 -4.63 0.17 10.61
C LEU A 34 -4.69 -1.03 11.56
N LEU A 35 -5.88 -1.40 12.04
CA LEU A 35 -6.04 -2.59 12.88
C LEU A 35 -5.58 -3.85 12.16
N ALA A 36 -6.00 -4.05 10.91
CA ALA A 36 -5.64 -5.21 10.11
C ALA A 36 -4.11 -5.31 9.91
N GLN A 37 -3.45 -4.20 9.61
CA GLN A 37 -1.99 -4.15 9.48
C GLN A 37 -1.28 -4.49 10.80
N LEU A 38 -1.72 -3.91 11.92
CA LEU A 38 -1.11 -4.18 13.23
C LEU A 38 -1.24 -5.65 13.64
N VAL A 39 -2.39 -6.27 13.37
CA VAL A 39 -2.62 -7.69 13.63
C VAL A 39 -1.77 -8.56 12.69
N ALA A 40 -1.69 -8.22 11.40
CA ALA A 40 -0.88 -8.94 10.42
C ALA A 40 0.62 -8.90 10.77
N ASN A 41 1.13 -7.73 11.13
CA ASN A 41 2.52 -7.55 11.60
C ASN A 41 2.80 -8.45 12.82
N LYS A 42 1.92 -8.39 13.83
CA LYS A 42 2.04 -9.20 15.05
C LYS A 42 1.93 -10.71 14.77
N LYS A 43 1.15 -11.13 13.78
CA LYS A 43 1.03 -12.55 13.39
C LYS A 43 2.33 -13.05 12.76
N ILE A 44 2.96 -12.28 11.88
CA ILE A 44 4.22 -12.69 11.24
C ILE A 44 5.39 -12.68 12.20
N GLU A 45 5.43 -11.71 13.13
CA GLU A 45 6.43 -11.71 14.21
C GLU A 45 6.38 -13.00 15.04
N LYS A 46 5.18 -13.52 15.28
CA LYS A 46 4.98 -14.76 16.05
C LYS A 46 5.15 -16.03 15.22
N THR A 47 4.79 -15.98 13.94
CA THR A 47 4.80 -17.13 13.04
C THR A 47 5.53 -16.76 11.75
N PRO A 48 6.87 -16.87 11.74
CA PRO A 48 7.66 -16.65 10.53
C PRO A 48 7.20 -17.53 9.38
N GLY A 49 7.17 -16.98 8.16
CA GLY A 49 6.72 -17.69 6.95
C GLY A 49 5.22 -17.55 6.63
N LEU A 50 4.43 -16.94 7.51
CA LEU A 50 3.03 -16.62 7.21
C LEU A 50 2.94 -15.46 6.19
N ILE A 51 2.04 -15.58 5.21
CA ILE A 51 1.83 -14.55 4.18
C ILE A 51 1.12 -13.35 4.81
N TRP A 52 1.75 -12.17 4.74
CA TRP A 52 1.23 -10.98 5.41
C TRP A 52 -0.16 -10.59 4.91
N TYR A 53 -0.36 -10.64 3.59
CA TYR A 53 -1.63 -10.25 2.99
C TYR A 53 -2.77 -11.15 3.45
N ASP A 54 -2.56 -12.46 3.58
CA ASP A 54 -3.58 -13.37 4.10
C ASP A 54 -3.95 -13.03 5.55
N ALA A 55 -2.95 -12.74 6.38
CA ALA A 55 -3.15 -12.31 7.77
C ALA A 55 -3.93 -11.00 7.87
N TYR A 56 -3.64 -10.05 6.98
CA TYR A 56 -4.30 -8.76 6.86
C TYR A 56 -5.76 -8.94 6.41
N MET A 57 -5.98 -9.75 5.37
CA MET A 57 -7.32 -10.00 4.84
C MET A 57 -8.20 -10.78 5.81
N GLU A 58 -7.65 -11.71 6.59
CA GLU A 58 -8.42 -12.43 7.62
C GLU A 58 -9.07 -11.48 8.62
N VAL A 59 -8.41 -10.36 8.95
CA VAL A 59 -8.99 -9.33 9.84
C VAL A 59 -10.05 -8.53 9.11
N LEU A 60 -9.75 -8.07 7.89
CA LEU A 60 -10.72 -7.29 7.11
C LEU A 60 -11.99 -8.08 6.77
N ASP A 61 -11.86 -9.37 6.45
CA ASP A 61 -12.99 -10.24 6.08
C ASP A 61 -14.03 -10.39 7.20
N ALA A 62 -13.70 -10.04 8.45
CA ALA A 62 -14.66 -10.02 9.54
C ALA A 62 -15.73 -8.93 9.38
N TYR A 63 -15.49 -7.90 8.55
CA TYR A 63 -16.41 -6.76 8.40
C TYR A 63 -16.42 -6.12 7.00
N TRP A 64 -15.47 -6.43 6.11
CA TRP A 64 -15.46 -6.05 4.71
C TRP A 64 -15.77 -7.26 3.81
N LEU A 65 -16.81 -7.15 2.99
CA LEU A 65 -17.11 -8.15 1.97
C LEU A 65 -16.33 -7.89 0.70
N ARG A 66 -15.86 -8.97 0.07
CA ARG A 66 -15.05 -8.91 -1.16
C ARG A 66 -15.74 -9.64 -2.32
N PRO A 67 -16.76 -9.02 -2.95
CA PRO A 67 -17.48 -9.64 -4.05
C PRO A 67 -16.58 -9.88 -5.27
N LYS A 68 -15.47 -9.14 -5.42
CA LYS A 68 -14.52 -9.28 -6.53
C LYS A 68 -13.10 -9.29 -5.99
N LYS A 69 -12.32 -10.29 -6.40
CA LYS A 69 -10.88 -10.38 -6.13
C LYS A 69 -10.15 -10.99 -7.32
N ALA A 70 -8.95 -10.53 -7.57
CA ALA A 70 -8.01 -11.11 -8.52
C ALA A 70 -6.65 -11.23 -7.82
N ASN A 71 -6.07 -12.43 -7.90
CA ASN A 71 -4.76 -12.70 -7.35
C ASN A 71 -3.87 -13.12 -8.50
N GLN A 72 -2.70 -12.50 -8.58
CA GLN A 72 -1.69 -12.84 -9.56
C GLN A 72 -0.37 -13.06 -8.84
N THR A 73 0.35 -14.08 -9.26
CA THR A 73 1.68 -14.37 -8.72
C THR A 73 2.58 -14.76 -9.88
N TRP A 74 3.71 -14.08 -9.99
CA TRP A 74 4.70 -14.39 -11.01
C TRP A 74 6.10 -14.25 -10.43
N GLY A 75 7.03 -15.04 -10.95
CA GLY A 75 8.45 -14.80 -10.72
C GLY A 75 8.94 -13.71 -11.66
N PHE A 76 9.94 -12.95 -11.23
CA PHE A 76 10.68 -12.11 -12.16
C PHE A 76 11.38 -12.99 -13.20
N ARG A 77 10.86 -12.98 -14.43
CA ARG A 77 11.53 -13.51 -15.62
C ARG A 77 11.71 -12.37 -16.62
N HIS A 78 12.52 -11.39 -16.26
CA HIS A 78 12.95 -10.37 -17.21
C HIS A 78 14.45 -10.51 -17.38
N ASN A 79 14.91 -10.56 -18.63
CA ASN A 79 16.32 -10.56 -18.98
C ASN A 79 17.05 -9.53 -18.12
N THR A 80 18.20 -9.92 -17.60
CA THR A 80 18.95 -9.33 -16.47
C THR A 80 19.44 -7.88 -16.67
N GLU A 81 19.00 -7.19 -17.72
CA GLU A 81 19.44 -5.84 -18.06
C GLU A 81 18.30 -4.80 -18.19
N GLU A 82 17.04 -5.22 -18.13
CA GLU A 82 15.91 -4.28 -18.24
C GLU A 82 15.70 -3.52 -16.91
N LEU A 83 15.79 -2.19 -16.97
CA LEU A 83 15.29 -1.32 -15.92
C LEU A 83 13.77 -1.46 -15.86
N VAL A 84 13.23 -1.53 -14.64
CA VAL A 84 11.80 -1.47 -14.35
C VAL A 84 11.51 -0.07 -13.79
N PRO A 85 11.05 0.88 -14.63
CA PRO A 85 10.67 2.20 -14.16
C PRO A 85 9.43 2.08 -13.27
N ASN A 86 9.51 2.63 -12.06
CA ASN A 86 8.42 2.64 -11.08
C ASN A 86 7.77 1.26 -10.90
N VAL A 87 8.56 0.32 -10.35
CA VAL A 87 8.21 -1.08 -10.07
C VAL A 87 6.82 -1.25 -9.47
N PHE A 88 6.44 -0.35 -8.55
CA PHE A 88 5.13 -0.36 -7.90
C PHE A 88 4.00 -0.07 -8.89
N THR A 89 4.18 0.92 -9.76
CA THR A 89 3.17 1.23 -10.80
C THR A 89 3.01 0.05 -11.76
N ALA A 90 4.11 -0.52 -12.24
CA ALA A 90 4.06 -1.66 -13.15
C ALA A 90 3.32 -2.86 -12.52
N MET A 91 3.61 -3.18 -11.26
CA MET A 91 3.00 -4.32 -10.58
C MET A 91 1.54 -4.07 -10.19
N LEU A 92 1.25 -2.92 -9.59
CA LEU A 92 -0.09 -2.61 -9.08
C LEU A 92 -1.11 -2.36 -10.19
N THR A 93 -0.67 -2.03 -11.41
CA THR A 93 -1.56 -1.88 -12.56
C THR A 93 -1.68 -3.15 -13.40
N HIS A 94 -0.77 -4.11 -13.22
CA HIS A 94 -0.80 -5.38 -13.94
C HIS A 94 -2.03 -6.19 -13.52
N GLY A 95 -2.95 -6.45 -14.47
CA GLY A 95 -4.14 -7.25 -14.21
C GLY A 95 -5.20 -6.58 -13.32
N ALA A 96 -5.11 -5.26 -13.12
CA ALA A 96 -5.98 -4.52 -12.22
C ALA A 96 -7.47 -4.62 -12.59
N LEU A 97 -8.32 -4.80 -11.57
CA LEU A 97 -9.79 -4.91 -11.69
C LEU A 97 -10.51 -3.55 -11.96
N GLY A 98 -9.78 -2.55 -12.44
CA GLY A 98 -10.18 -1.15 -12.53
C GLY A 98 -9.24 -0.24 -11.72
N GLY A 99 -9.30 1.08 -11.93
CA GLY A 99 -8.49 2.05 -11.16
C GLY A 99 -6.99 2.09 -11.50
N ALA A 100 -6.50 1.28 -12.45
CA ALA A 100 -5.10 1.26 -12.86
C ALA A 100 -4.56 2.64 -13.25
N HIS A 101 -5.37 3.42 -13.98
CA HIS A 101 -4.99 4.78 -14.39
C HIS A 101 -4.86 5.72 -13.17
N THR A 102 -5.79 5.63 -12.22
CA THR A 102 -5.76 6.40 -10.96
C THR A 102 -4.52 6.06 -10.15
N ILE A 103 -4.23 4.76 -9.95
CA ILE A 103 -3.05 4.28 -9.23
C ILE A 103 -1.77 4.76 -9.93
N ALA A 104 -1.67 4.62 -11.25
CA ALA A 104 -0.50 5.06 -12.00
C ALA A 104 -0.28 6.57 -11.90
N ALA A 105 -1.33 7.37 -12.10
CA ALA A 105 -1.27 8.82 -12.00
C ALA A 105 -0.85 9.28 -10.60
N LEU A 106 -1.41 8.64 -9.56
CA LEU A 106 -1.04 8.88 -8.17
C LEU A 106 0.44 8.59 -7.94
N LEU A 107 0.90 7.38 -8.25
CA LEU A 107 2.28 6.97 -8.00
C LEU A 107 3.28 7.83 -8.78
N ALA A 108 2.91 8.29 -9.99
CA ALA A 108 3.70 9.25 -10.74
C ALA A 108 3.78 10.64 -10.08
N ARG A 109 2.71 11.10 -9.40
CA ARG A 109 2.74 12.34 -8.60
C ARG A 109 3.58 12.17 -7.35
N ILE A 110 3.47 11.03 -6.66
CA ILE A 110 4.26 10.71 -5.47
C ILE A 110 5.76 10.62 -5.78
N ALA A 111 6.13 10.06 -6.93
CA ALA A 111 7.53 10.02 -7.37
C ALA A 111 8.16 11.42 -7.54
N LYS A 112 7.35 12.47 -7.72
CA LYS A 112 7.85 13.86 -7.82
C LYS A 112 8.06 14.54 -6.47
N LEU A 113 7.64 13.92 -5.37
CA LEU A 113 7.79 14.48 -4.03
C LEU A 113 9.26 14.44 -3.57
N PRO A 114 9.69 15.43 -2.76
CA PRO A 114 11.03 15.45 -2.23
C PRO A 114 11.26 14.32 -1.22
N ASP A 115 12.50 13.84 -1.12
CA ASP A 115 12.96 12.84 -0.14
C ASP A 115 12.68 13.19 1.34
N LYS A 116 12.41 14.48 1.61
CA LYS A 116 12.13 15.00 2.95
C LYS A 116 10.65 14.96 3.33
N GLU A 117 9.77 14.47 2.45
CA GLU A 117 8.33 14.38 2.72
C GLU A 117 8.05 13.45 3.92
N PRO A 118 7.55 13.96 5.06
CA PRO A 118 7.42 13.16 6.28
C PRO A 118 6.51 11.94 6.12
N ALA A 119 5.42 12.07 5.36
CA ALA A 119 4.51 10.96 5.11
C ALA A 119 5.20 9.82 4.32
N LEU A 120 6.13 10.13 3.41
CA LEU A 120 6.90 9.10 2.70
C LEU A 120 7.93 8.41 3.61
N GLN A 121 8.53 9.15 4.55
CA GLN A 121 9.41 8.55 5.55
C GLN A 121 8.63 7.57 6.45
N LEU A 122 7.40 7.95 6.83
CA LEU A 122 6.49 7.09 7.57
C LEU A 122 6.14 5.84 6.76
N LEU A 123 5.66 6.00 5.53
CA LEU A 123 5.33 4.89 4.62
C LEU A 123 6.52 3.93 4.49
N ARG A 124 7.71 4.45 4.18
CA ARG A 124 8.94 3.67 4.01
C ARG A 124 9.25 2.82 5.24
N SER A 125 9.05 3.36 6.45
CA SER A 125 9.29 2.64 7.70
C SER A 125 8.37 1.43 7.90
N HIS A 126 7.20 1.43 7.26
CA HIS A 126 6.25 0.32 7.28
C HIS A 126 6.36 -0.61 6.07
N MET A 127 6.94 -0.16 4.96
CA MET A 127 7.08 -0.96 3.74
C MET A 127 8.08 -2.11 3.90
N GLN A 128 9.09 -1.95 4.75
CA GLN A 128 10.11 -2.98 5.00
C GLN A 128 9.80 -3.72 6.31
N ALA A 129 9.49 -5.02 6.21
CA ALA A 129 9.44 -5.88 7.39
C ALA A 129 10.86 -6.23 7.85
N LEU A 130 11.02 -6.41 9.17
CA LEU A 130 12.30 -6.69 9.84
C LEU A 130 13.15 -7.77 9.12
N VAL A 131 14.44 -7.47 9.04
CA VAL A 131 15.54 -8.26 8.46
C VAL A 131 15.50 -9.73 8.91
N GLU A 132 15.43 -10.67 7.97
CA GLU A 132 15.86 -12.04 8.27
C GLU A 132 17.37 -12.02 8.57
N PRO A 133 17.84 -12.53 9.72
CA PRO A 133 19.25 -12.53 10.04
C PRO A 133 19.99 -13.40 9.02
N ALA A 134 20.85 -12.77 8.22
CA ALA A 134 21.68 -13.49 7.25
C ALA A 134 22.68 -14.39 8.00
N PRO A 135 22.89 -15.65 7.55
CA PRO A 135 24.02 -16.44 8.02
C PRO A 135 25.33 -15.69 7.72
N ALA A 136 26.32 -15.84 8.60
CA ALA A 136 27.50 -14.98 8.76
C ALA A 136 28.48 -14.89 7.55
N LYS A 137 28.08 -15.31 6.36
CA LYS A 137 28.83 -15.16 5.11
C LYS A 137 27.84 -14.92 3.97
N VAL A 138 27.99 -13.78 3.27
CA VAL A 138 27.36 -13.37 1.99
C VAL A 138 26.18 -12.36 2.07
N SER A 139 26.41 -11.21 1.41
CA SER A 139 25.48 -10.16 0.92
C SER A 139 24.43 -9.56 1.87
N ALA A 140 24.02 -8.32 1.57
CA ALA A 140 22.94 -7.63 2.29
C ALA A 140 21.69 -8.53 2.41
N PRO A 141 21.02 -8.53 3.58
CA PRO A 141 19.89 -9.43 3.85
C PRO A 141 18.75 -9.16 2.88
N LEU A 142 18.07 -10.23 2.48
CA LEU A 142 16.92 -10.14 1.61
C LEU A 142 15.72 -9.63 2.42
N THR A 143 15.14 -8.50 2.00
CA THR A 143 14.06 -7.84 2.74
C THR A 143 12.76 -7.88 1.92
N SER A 144 11.65 -8.23 2.55
CA SER A 144 10.32 -8.10 1.94
C SER A 144 9.90 -6.64 1.93
N VAL A 145 9.52 -6.15 0.75
CA VAL A 145 8.92 -4.84 0.54
C VAL A 145 7.44 -5.03 0.21
N ARG A 146 6.59 -4.34 0.95
CA ARG A 146 5.13 -4.44 0.84
C ARG A 146 4.56 -3.06 0.62
N LEU A 147 3.65 -2.93 -0.33
CA LEU A 147 2.89 -1.71 -0.56
C LEU A 147 1.43 -2.06 -0.82
N LEU A 148 0.53 -1.33 -0.18
CA LEU A 148 -0.89 -1.35 -0.46
C LEU A 148 -1.33 0.02 -1.01
N VAL A 149 -2.16 0.02 -2.05
CA VAL A 149 -2.82 1.23 -2.53
C VAL A 149 -4.32 1.00 -2.45
N ILE A 150 -5.03 1.93 -1.83
CA ILE A 150 -6.48 1.86 -1.60
C ILE A 150 -7.12 3.10 -2.20
N ASP A 151 -7.98 2.89 -3.18
CA ASP A 151 -8.83 3.90 -3.79
C ASP A 151 -10.24 3.80 -3.20
N ALA A 152 -10.60 4.75 -2.34
CA ALA A 152 -11.93 4.79 -1.74
C ALA A 152 -12.92 5.52 -2.67
N LYS A 153 -14.02 4.84 -2.99
CA LYS A 153 -15.14 5.42 -3.75
C LYS A 153 -16.18 6.06 -2.84
N SER A 154 -16.25 5.57 -1.61
CA SER A 154 -17.06 6.09 -0.51
C SER A 154 -16.48 5.58 0.81
N PRO A 155 -16.94 6.06 1.97
CA PRO A 155 -16.50 5.56 3.28
C PRO A 155 -16.62 4.04 3.47
N THR A 156 -17.52 3.40 2.72
CA THR A 156 -17.83 1.98 2.83
C THR A 156 -17.49 1.19 1.58
N SER A 157 -16.88 1.79 0.56
CA SER A 157 -16.53 1.11 -0.69
C SER A 157 -15.14 1.48 -1.16
N ILE A 158 -14.27 0.47 -1.28
CA ILE A 158 -12.89 0.65 -1.69
C ILE A 158 -12.51 -0.30 -2.83
N THR A 159 -11.44 0.05 -3.53
CA THR A 159 -10.67 -0.86 -4.39
C THR A 159 -9.24 -0.86 -3.89
N SER A 160 -8.68 -2.04 -3.64
CA SER A 160 -7.31 -2.19 -3.16
C SER A 160 -6.42 -2.86 -4.21
N ALA A 161 -5.14 -2.48 -4.21
CA ALA A 161 -4.07 -3.11 -4.96
C ALA A 161 -2.87 -3.32 -4.02
N TYR A 162 -2.50 -4.56 -3.79
CA TYR A 162 -1.36 -4.93 -2.94
C TYR A 162 -0.22 -5.46 -3.81
N VAL A 163 1.02 -5.16 -3.42
CA VAL A 163 2.19 -5.82 -3.95
C VAL A 163 3.19 -6.19 -2.86
N GLU A 164 3.73 -7.40 -2.96
CA GLU A 164 4.90 -7.85 -2.19
C GLU A 164 5.98 -8.38 -3.13
N PHE A 165 7.22 -7.97 -2.89
CA PHE A 165 8.42 -8.53 -3.51
C PHE A 165 9.59 -8.51 -2.52
N LYS A 166 10.68 -9.21 -2.83
CA LYS A 166 11.90 -9.17 -2.00
C LYS A 166 13.01 -8.40 -2.72
N THR A 167 13.83 -7.65 -1.98
CA THR A 167 14.99 -6.94 -2.52
C THR A 167 16.14 -6.89 -1.51
N ARG A 168 17.37 -6.79 -2.02
CA ARG A 168 18.56 -6.51 -1.21
C ARG A 168 18.88 -5.02 -1.15
N LYS A 169 18.20 -4.19 -1.95
CA LYS A 169 18.35 -2.74 -1.92
C LYS A 169 17.65 -2.14 -0.72
N VAL A 170 18.31 -1.17 -0.09
CA VAL A 170 17.68 -0.30 0.90
C VAL A 170 16.75 0.65 0.14
N LEU A 171 15.50 0.80 0.61
CA LEU A 171 14.58 1.76 0.02
C LEU A 171 15.11 3.19 0.19
N SER A 172 15.11 3.94 -0.91
CA SER A 172 15.35 5.39 -0.91
C SER A 172 14.34 6.13 -0.03
N PRO A 173 14.64 7.35 0.43
CA PRO A 173 13.70 8.15 1.21
C PRO A 173 12.35 8.32 0.51
N ASN A 174 12.35 8.63 -0.79
CA ASN A 174 11.18 8.45 -1.66
C ASN A 174 11.26 7.11 -2.42
N PRO A 175 10.52 6.05 -2.01
CA PRO A 175 10.63 4.71 -2.61
C PRO A 175 10.10 4.62 -4.05
N PHE A 176 9.43 5.67 -4.55
CA PHE A 176 8.85 5.72 -5.89
C PHE A 176 9.74 6.38 -6.94
N GLN A 177 10.83 7.02 -6.53
CA GLN A 177 11.77 7.70 -7.43
C GLN A 177 12.72 6.75 -8.16
N PRO A 178 13.37 5.77 -7.48
CA PRO A 178 14.34 4.93 -8.16
C PRO A 178 13.67 3.93 -9.10
N SER A 179 14.33 3.70 -10.23
CA SER A 179 14.11 2.49 -11.03
C SER A 179 14.84 1.32 -10.38
N TYR A 180 14.24 0.14 -10.47
CA TYR A 180 14.85 -1.11 -10.05
C TYR A 180 15.37 -1.84 -11.28
N GLN A 181 16.54 -2.45 -11.20
CA GLN A 181 16.96 -3.47 -12.16
C GLN A 181 16.24 -4.77 -11.82
N SER A 182 16.02 -5.63 -12.83
CA SER A 182 15.43 -6.95 -12.61
C SER A 182 16.18 -7.76 -11.55
N ASP A 183 17.51 -7.66 -11.51
CA ASP A 183 18.37 -8.31 -10.52
C ASP A 183 18.22 -7.79 -9.08
N ASP A 184 17.64 -6.59 -8.90
CA ASP A 184 17.36 -6.06 -7.56
C ASP A 184 16.16 -6.74 -6.90
N LEU A 185 15.35 -7.41 -7.70
CA LEU A 185 14.07 -7.97 -7.32
C LEU A 185 14.17 -9.49 -7.27
N HIS A 186 13.77 -10.07 -6.14
CA HIS A 186 13.94 -11.49 -5.88
C HIS A 186 12.63 -12.15 -5.47
N GLY A 187 12.53 -13.44 -5.80
CA GLY A 187 11.38 -14.26 -5.43
C GLY A 187 10.16 -14.01 -6.31
N LEU A 188 8.99 -14.24 -5.72
CA LEU A 188 7.70 -14.04 -6.37
C LEU A 188 7.18 -12.63 -6.09
N VAL A 189 6.55 -12.05 -7.10
CA VAL A 189 5.69 -10.88 -6.94
C VAL A 189 4.30 -11.38 -6.69
N HIS A 190 3.71 -10.96 -5.58
CA HIS A 190 2.31 -11.21 -5.28
C HIS A 190 1.54 -9.92 -5.51
N VAL A 191 0.58 -9.93 -6.44
CA VAL A 191 -0.32 -8.81 -6.66
C VAL A 191 -1.74 -9.24 -6.39
N HIS A 192 -2.43 -8.47 -5.55
CA HIS A 192 -3.81 -8.71 -5.20
C HIS A 192 -4.63 -7.46 -5.48
N HIS A 193 -5.73 -7.65 -6.20
CA HIS A 193 -6.75 -6.63 -6.40
C HIS A 193 -8.04 -7.08 -5.77
N ALA A 194 -8.71 -6.18 -5.06
CA ALA A 194 -10.03 -6.45 -4.52
C ALA A 194 -10.93 -5.22 -4.64
N CYS A 195 -12.23 -5.47 -4.70
CA CYS A 195 -13.24 -4.46 -4.41
C CYS A 195 -13.92 -4.87 -3.12
N GLU A 196 -13.93 -3.97 -2.14
CA GLU A 196 -14.40 -4.27 -0.80
C GLU A 196 -15.53 -3.34 -0.38
N THR A 197 -16.50 -3.88 0.36
CA THR A 197 -17.62 -3.12 0.93
C THR A 197 -17.73 -3.37 2.42
N LEU A 198 -17.73 -2.31 3.23
CA LEU A 198 -17.94 -2.39 4.67
C LEU A 198 -19.39 -2.77 4.96
N VAL A 199 -19.59 -3.78 5.79
CA VAL A 199 -20.93 -4.22 6.23
C VAL A 199 -21.23 -3.62 7.59
N GLU A 200 -22.14 -2.66 7.62
CA GLU A 200 -22.51 -1.95 8.86
C GLU A 200 -22.97 -2.91 9.96
N GLN A 201 -23.72 -3.96 9.62
CA GLN A 201 -24.20 -4.94 10.60
C GLN A 201 -23.07 -5.70 11.30
N LEU A 202 -21.92 -5.87 10.63
CA LEU A 202 -20.74 -6.55 11.18
C LEU A 202 -19.83 -5.57 11.91
N TYR A 203 -19.71 -4.34 11.40
CA TYR A 203 -18.76 -3.36 11.91
C TYR A 203 -19.31 -2.53 13.08
N ALA A 204 -20.58 -2.13 13.05
CA ALA A 204 -21.20 -1.27 14.07
C ALA A 204 -20.98 -1.76 15.51
N PRO A 205 -21.12 -3.07 15.83
CA PRO A 205 -20.92 -3.57 17.18
C PRO A 205 -19.47 -3.43 17.70
N VAL A 206 -18.49 -3.35 16.79
CA VAL A 206 -17.05 -3.32 17.13
C VAL A 206 -16.39 -1.97 16.89
N ARG A 207 -17.04 -1.03 16.19
CA ARG A 207 -16.53 0.31 15.83
C ARG A 207 -15.78 1.00 16.97
N ALA A 208 -16.44 1.15 18.13
CA ALA A 208 -15.85 1.85 19.28
C ALA A 208 -14.63 1.10 19.85
N ALA A 209 -14.69 -0.23 19.90
CA ALA A 209 -13.59 -1.04 20.37
C ALA A 209 -12.37 -0.98 19.43
N ILE A 210 -12.61 -0.96 18.11
CA ILE A 210 -11.57 -0.79 17.10
C ILE A 210 -10.92 0.60 17.25
N ALA A 211 -11.74 1.65 17.31
CA ALA A 211 -11.25 3.02 17.49
C ALA A 211 -10.39 3.17 18.75
N VAL A 212 -10.80 2.55 19.87
CA VAL A 212 -10.00 2.49 21.10
C VAL A 212 -8.65 1.78 20.87
N LYS A 213 -8.64 0.63 20.18
CA LYS A 213 -7.43 -0.16 19.95
C LYS A 213 -6.37 0.57 19.11
N VAL A 214 -6.79 1.39 18.16
CA VAL A 214 -5.87 2.05 17.21
C VAL A 214 -5.54 3.49 17.59
N ARG A 215 -6.27 4.10 18.52
CA ARG A 215 -6.15 5.51 18.92
C ARG A 215 -4.70 5.97 19.11
N ASP A 216 -3.97 5.30 19.99
CA ASP A 216 -2.59 5.67 20.34
C ASP A 216 -1.56 5.28 19.25
N ARG A 217 -2.03 4.63 18.18
CA ARG A 217 -1.23 4.24 17.02
C ARG A 217 -1.38 5.20 15.85
N LEU A 218 -2.46 5.98 15.79
CA LEU A 218 -2.75 6.87 14.66
C LEU A 218 -1.59 7.83 14.36
N ALA A 219 -1.09 8.56 15.35
CA ALA A 219 -0.04 9.57 15.15
C ALA A 219 1.29 8.99 14.61
N GLY A 220 1.55 7.70 14.87
CA GLY A 220 2.75 7.01 14.40
C GLY A 220 2.54 6.12 13.18
N ASN A 221 1.35 6.12 12.57
CA ASN A 221 1.02 5.27 11.43
C ASN A 221 0.22 6.00 10.34
N VAL A 222 -0.34 7.18 10.63
CA VAL A 222 -1.17 7.95 9.70
C VAL A 222 -0.58 9.32 9.45
N ALA A 223 -0.43 9.69 8.19
CA ALA A 223 0.03 11.02 7.78
C ALA A 223 -0.62 11.45 6.47
N THR A 224 -1.02 12.72 6.37
CA THR A 224 -1.51 13.28 5.10
C THR A 224 -0.35 13.51 4.13
N LEU A 225 -0.57 13.21 2.86
CA LEU A 225 0.38 13.42 1.78
C LEU A 225 -0.12 14.52 0.85
N THR A 226 0.58 15.66 0.81
CA THR A 226 0.22 16.76 -0.08
C THR A 226 0.82 16.53 -1.45
N LEU A 227 -0.02 16.21 -2.44
CA LEU A 227 0.44 15.95 -3.80
C LEU A 227 0.57 17.24 -4.61
N PRO A 228 1.57 17.34 -5.52
CA PRO A 228 1.64 18.46 -6.45
C PRO A 228 0.39 18.49 -7.34
N ALA A 229 -0.09 19.70 -7.64
CA ALA A 229 -1.14 19.90 -8.63
C ALA A 229 -0.68 19.39 -10.01
N GLU A 230 -1.59 18.87 -10.82
CA GLU A 230 -1.27 18.56 -12.21
C GLU A 230 -0.90 19.87 -12.94
N VAL A 231 0.33 19.97 -13.40
CA VAL A 231 0.68 20.98 -14.40
C VAL A 231 -0.07 20.60 -15.67
N LYS A 232 -1.21 21.26 -15.92
CA LYS A 232 -1.89 21.18 -17.22
C LYS A 232 -0.83 21.55 -18.26
N SER A 233 -0.38 20.57 -19.05
CA SER A 233 0.49 20.88 -20.18
C SER A 233 -0.26 21.88 -21.04
N CYS A 234 0.25 23.12 -21.12
CA CYS A 234 -0.25 24.09 -22.09
C CYS A 234 -0.18 23.42 -23.46
N ARG A 235 -1.33 23.07 -24.02
CA ARG A 235 -1.42 22.84 -25.46
C ARG A 235 -1.07 24.18 -26.09
N ILE A 236 0.14 24.28 -26.62
CA ILE A 236 0.50 25.37 -27.51
C ILE A 236 -0.38 25.18 -28.76
N PRO A 237 -1.08 26.23 -29.22
CA PRO A 237 -2.08 26.15 -30.28
C PRO A 237 -1.51 25.65 -31.62
#